data_AF-A0A7W6B9V3-F1
#
_entry.id   AF-A0A7W6B9V3-F1
#
_cell.length_a   1.000
_cell.length_b   1.000
_cell.length_c   1.000
_cell.angle_alpha   90.00
_cell.angle_beta   90.00
_cell.angle_gamma   90.00
#
_symmetry.space_group_name_H-M   'P 1'
#
loop_
_entity.id
_entity.type
_entity.pdbx_description
1 polymer ?
#
loop_
_entity_poly.entity_id
_entity_poly.type
_entity_poly.pdbx_seq_one_letter_code
_entity_poly.pdbx_strand_id
1 'polypeptide(L)'
;MGSFSLWHWLILLILVIVPLIFIFRNPPAGPNRFGGPPDAMGFGQAISSYFRKYVDFTGRASRSEFWFSTLFVVLVSIALYAVDRTEVSNRIWSLATLLPSIAMATRRFHDINRSRWHQLLGLLFPIGTIAVLVWYCRAPAADHSRTSVFA
;
A
#
# COMPACT_ATOMS: atom_id res chain seq x y z
N MET A 1 6.89 42.18 -5.88
CA MET A 1 6.14 40.99 -5.40
C MET A 1 5.54 40.34 -6.64
N GLY A 2 6.05 39.18 -7.07
CA GLY A 2 5.57 38.54 -8.30
C GLY A 2 4.08 38.20 -8.17
N SER A 3 3.22 38.71 -9.06
CA SER A 3 1.80 38.38 -9.01
C SER A 3 1.61 36.93 -9.45
N PHE A 4 0.78 36.19 -8.71
CA PHE A 4 0.40 34.84 -9.11
C PHE A 4 -0.42 34.90 -10.39
N SER A 5 0.21 34.59 -11.52
CA SER A 5 -0.47 34.45 -12.81
C SER A 5 -1.51 33.33 -12.75
N LEU A 6 -2.57 33.46 -13.54
CA LEU A 6 -3.64 32.47 -13.71
C LEU A 6 -3.10 31.04 -13.97
N TRP A 7 -1.94 30.92 -14.61
CA TRP A 7 -1.25 29.65 -14.83
C TRP A 7 -0.86 28.91 -13.54
N HIS A 8 -0.45 29.63 -12.49
CA HIS A 8 -0.11 29.01 -11.21
C HIS A 8 -1.35 28.44 -10.53
N TRP A 9 -2.47 29.17 -10.60
CA TRP A 9 -3.75 28.71 -10.08
C TRP A 9 -4.27 27.48 -10.82
N LEU A 10 -4.10 27.41 -12.14
CA LEU A 10 -4.45 26.21 -12.92
C LEU A 10 -3.60 25.00 -12.51
N ILE A 11 -2.29 25.17 -12.30
CA ILE A 11 -1.41 24.08 -11.85
C ILE A 11 -1.83 23.58 -10.46
N LEU A 12 -2.07 24.48 -9.51
CA LEU A 12 -2.52 24.12 -8.17
C LEU A 12 -3.88 23.40 -8.21
N LEU A 13 -4.79 23.86 -9.05
CA LEU A 13 -6.11 23.25 -9.22
C LEU A 13 -6.00 21.83 -9.79
N ILE A 14 -5.15 21.61 -10.80
CA ILE A 14 -4.89 20.26 -11.35
C ILE A 14 -4.26 19.35 -10.29
N LEU A 15 -3.27 19.85 -9.55
CA LEU A 15 -2.59 19.08 -8.49
C LEU A 15 -3.53 18.67 -7.35
N VAL A 16 -4.65 19.36 -7.15
CA VAL A 16 -5.66 19.01 -6.15
C VAL A 16 -6.79 18.16 -6.75
N ILE A 17 -7.31 18.52 -7.92
CA ILE A 17 -8.47 17.82 -8.51
C ILE A 17 -8.10 16.41 -8.96
N VAL A 18 -6.95 16.22 -9.60
CA VAL A 18 -6.52 14.91 -10.10
C VAL A 18 -6.47 13.85 -8.98
N PRO A 19 -5.76 14.06 -7.85
CA PRO A 19 -5.75 13.06 -6.78
C PRO A 19 -7.13 12.84 -6.18
N LEU A 20 -7.97 13.88 -6.06
CA LEU A 20 -9.34 13.73 -5.54
C LEU A 20 -10.18 12.82 -6.44
N ILE A 21 -10.11 12.96 -7.77
CA ILE A 21 -10.83 12.08 -8.71
C ILE A 21 -10.47 10.61 -8.46
N PHE A 22 -9.17 10.31 -8.30
CA PHE A 22 -8.72 8.95 -8.02
C PHE A 22 -9.11 8.45 -6.62
N ILE A 23 -9.14 9.34 -5.62
CA ILE A 23 -9.59 9.01 -4.25
C ILE A 23 -11.08 8.62 -4.25
N PHE A 24 -11.92 9.38 -4.93
CA PHE A 24 -13.36 9.13 -4.99
C PHE A 24 -13.78 8.05 -5.99
N ARG A 25 -12.86 7.58 -6.85
CA ARG A 25 -13.15 6.45 -7.74
C ARG A 25 -13.41 5.18 -6.93
N ASN A 26 -14.60 4.61 -7.08
CA ASN A 26 -14.97 3.36 -6.43
C ASN A 26 -14.30 2.13 -7.10
N PRO A 27 -14.02 1.06 -6.35
CA PRO A 27 -13.56 -0.20 -6.95
C PRO A 27 -14.64 -0.80 -7.86
N PRO A 28 -14.27 -1.67 -8.83
CA PRO A 28 -15.23 -2.40 -9.64
C PRO A 28 -16.20 -3.21 -8.76
N ALA A 29 -17.48 -3.24 -9.15
CA ALA A 29 -18.49 -4.07 -8.51
C ALA A 29 -18.26 -5.56 -8.82
N GLY A 30 -18.73 -6.43 -7.93
CA GLY A 30 -18.63 -7.89 -8.08
C GLY A 30 -17.52 -8.53 -7.23
N PRO A 31 -17.28 -9.84 -7.41
CA PRO A 31 -16.26 -10.57 -6.67
C PRO A 31 -14.85 -10.00 -6.91
N ASN A 32 -13.95 -10.27 -5.97
CA ASN A 32 -12.57 -9.82 -6.09
C ASN A 32 -11.89 -10.49 -7.30
N ARG A 33 -11.33 -9.69 -8.22
CA ARG A 33 -10.67 -10.17 -9.45
C ARG A 33 -9.30 -10.83 -9.24
N PHE A 34 -8.74 -10.73 -8.05
CA PHE A 34 -7.38 -11.16 -7.73
C PHE A 34 -7.32 -12.48 -6.94
N GLY A 35 -8.43 -13.24 -6.93
CA GLY A 35 -8.53 -14.56 -6.30
C GLY A 35 -9.20 -14.52 -4.93
N GLY A 36 -9.20 -15.69 -4.27
CA GLY A 36 -9.83 -15.91 -2.98
C GLY A 36 -9.22 -15.09 -1.84
N PRO A 37 -9.90 -15.01 -0.68
CA PRO A 37 -9.42 -14.23 0.46
C PRO A 37 -8.07 -14.76 0.96
N PRO A 38 -7.11 -13.88 1.29
CA PRO A 38 -5.85 -14.30 1.87
C PRO A 38 -6.04 -14.73 3.34
N ASP A 39 -5.30 -15.75 3.75
CA ASP A 39 -5.31 -16.21 5.14
C ASP A 39 -4.71 -15.18 6.10
N ALA A 40 -5.22 -15.18 7.34
CA ALA A 40 -4.61 -14.44 8.42
C ALA A 40 -3.25 -15.08 8.77
N MET A 41 -2.26 -14.24 9.11
CA MET A 41 -0.89 -14.67 9.37
C MET A 41 -0.43 -14.16 10.73
N GLY A 42 0.35 -14.97 11.45
CA GLY A 42 1.12 -14.51 12.61
C GLY A 42 2.32 -13.65 12.21
N PHE A 43 2.97 -13.01 13.19
CA PHE A 43 4.10 -12.11 12.95
C PHE A 43 5.26 -12.75 12.15
N GLY A 44 5.75 -13.92 12.58
CA GLY A 44 6.84 -14.62 11.89
C GLY A 44 6.44 -15.12 10.49
N GLN A 45 5.20 -15.56 10.32
CA GLN A 45 4.67 -15.98 9.02
C GLN A 45 4.60 -14.80 8.04
N ALA A 46 4.19 -13.62 8.52
CA ALA A 46 4.15 -12.40 7.70
C ALA A 46 5.56 -12.02 7.21
N ILE A 47 6.57 -12.04 8.09
CA ILE A 47 7.97 -11.77 7.71
C ILE A 47 8.47 -12.79 6.69
N SER A 48 8.18 -14.08 6.89
CA SER A 48 8.55 -15.12 5.93
C SER A 48 7.87 -14.91 4.58
N SER A 49 6.57 -14.61 4.57
CA SER A 49 5.81 -14.29 3.36
C SER A 49 6.39 -13.07 2.64
N TYR A 50 6.74 -12.01 3.38
CA TYR A 50 7.31 -10.78 2.85
C TYR A 50 8.58 -11.01 2.03
N PHE A 51 9.53 -11.78 2.57
CA PHE A 51 10.77 -12.10 1.86
C PHE A 51 10.62 -13.20 0.81
N ARG A 52 9.69 -14.15 0.98
CA ARG A 52 9.39 -15.17 -0.04
C ARG A 52 8.71 -14.57 -1.28
N LYS A 53 7.84 -13.58 -1.07
CA LYS A 53 7.08 -12.88 -2.12
C LYS A 53 7.71 -11.52 -2.46
N TYR A 54 9.03 -11.53 -2.64
CA TYR A 54 9.84 -10.31 -2.73
C TYR A 54 9.49 -9.41 -3.94
N VAL A 55 9.27 -10.00 -5.12
CA VAL A 55 8.83 -9.30 -6.34
C VAL A 55 7.54 -9.92 -6.88
N ASP A 56 6.70 -10.46 -5.99
CA ASP A 56 5.41 -11.03 -6.36
C ASP A 56 4.30 -9.99 -6.21
N PHE A 57 3.83 -9.49 -7.34
CA PHE A 57 2.74 -8.52 -7.44
C PHE A 57 1.37 -9.18 -7.62
N THR A 58 1.30 -10.52 -7.59
CA THR A 58 0.08 -11.27 -7.87
C THR A 58 -0.63 -11.69 -6.59
N GLY A 59 -1.95 -11.93 -6.68
CA GLY A 59 -2.75 -12.32 -5.54
C GLY A 59 -3.04 -11.18 -4.56
N ARG A 60 -3.37 -11.57 -3.33
CA ARG A 60 -3.88 -10.69 -2.26
C ARG A 60 -3.01 -10.80 -1.01
N ALA A 61 -2.96 -9.73 -0.23
CA ALA A 61 -2.30 -9.70 1.07
C ALA A 61 -3.33 -9.42 2.16
N SER A 62 -3.32 -10.25 3.21
CA SER A 62 -4.21 -10.05 4.37
C SER A 62 -3.77 -8.83 5.17
N ARG A 63 -4.68 -8.29 5.99
CA ARG A 63 -4.37 -7.15 6.88
C ARG A 63 -3.20 -7.46 7.81
N SER A 64 -3.18 -8.68 8.37
CA SER A 64 -2.11 -9.14 9.25
C SER A 64 -0.78 -9.29 8.51
N GLU A 65 -0.78 -9.83 7.29
CA GLU A 65 0.44 -9.93 6.47
C GLU A 65 1.04 -8.53 6.24
N PHE A 66 0.20 -7.56 5.87
CA PHE A 66 0.63 -6.19 5.61
C PHE A 66 1.17 -5.48 6.85
N TRP A 67 0.40 -5.46 7.95
CA TRP A 67 0.77 -4.68 9.13
C TRP A 67 1.92 -5.29 9.92
N PHE A 68 2.03 -6.61 10.03
CA PHE A 68 3.17 -7.24 10.70
C PHE A 68 4.47 -7.06 9.93
N SER A 69 4.43 -7.18 8.59
CA SER A 69 5.61 -6.93 7.76
C SER A 69 6.02 -5.45 7.82
N THR A 70 5.05 -4.53 7.79
CA THR A 70 5.31 -3.09 7.93
C THR A 70 5.94 -2.77 9.28
N LEU A 71 5.39 -3.34 10.38
CA LEU A 71 5.94 -3.20 11.71
C LEU A 71 7.39 -3.70 11.78
N PHE A 72 7.67 -4.89 11.24
CA PHE A 72 9.02 -5.43 11.17
C PHE A 72 9.98 -4.50 10.43
N VAL A 73 9.59 -4.01 9.24
CA VAL A 73 10.42 -3.09 8.45
C VAL A 73 10.72 -1.81 9.22
N VAL A 74 9.71 -1.21 9.87
CA VAL A 74 9.86 0.00 10.68
C VAL A 74 10.78 -0.22 11.88
N LEU A 75 10.62 -1.35 12.59
CA LEU A 75 11.46 -1.65 13.76
C LEU A 75 12.93 -1.84 13.37
N VAL A 76 13.21 -2.53 12.26
CA VAL A 76 14.59 -2.67 11.77
C VAL A 76 15.16 -1.31 11.37
N SER A 77 14.37 -0.47 10.68
CA SER A 77 14.81 0.89 10.32
C SER A 77 15.14 1.75 11.55
N ILE A 78 14.31 1.69 12.61
CA ILE A 78 14.56 2.40 13.87
C ILE A 78 15.84 1.87 14.54
N ALA A 79 16.02 0.56 14.60
CA ALA A 79 17.21 -0.05 15.19
C ALA A 79 18.49 0.34 14.45
N LEU A 80 18.46 0.31 13.11
CA LEU A 80 19.59 0.73 12.28
C LEU A 80 19.91 2.21 12.46
N TYR A 81 18.90 3.08 12.51
CA TYR A 81 19.09 4.52 12.77
C TYR A 81 19.74 4.79 14.14
N ALA A 82 19.40 4.01 15.17
CA ALA A 82 19.97 4.18 16.50
C ALA A 82 21.43 3.71 16.60
N VAL A 83 21.80 2.67 15.84
CA VAL A 83 23.11 2.00 15.98
C VAL A 83 24.12 2.47 14.93
N ASP A 84 23.70 2.69 13.68
CA ASP A 84 24.59 3.01 12.56
C ASP A 84 24.73 4.52 12.35
N ARG A 85 25.86 5.08 12.81
CA ARG A 85 26.21 6.51 12.63
C ARG A 85 26.56 6.88 11.19
N THR A 86 26.86 5.91 10.34
CA THR A 86 27.25 6.15 8.94
C THR A 86 26.03 6.23 8.01
N GLU A 87 24.86 5.80 8.48
CA GLU A 87 23.61 5.69 7.71
C GLU A 87 23.70 4.74 6.49
N VAL A 88 24.83 4.05 6.28
CA VAL A 88 25.04 3.18 5.12
C VAL A 88 24.13 1.95 5.21
N SER A 89 24.03 1.35 6.40
CA SER A 89 23.18 0.17 6.62
C SER A 89 21.71 0.50 6.45
N ASN A 90 21.29 1.68 6.92
CA ASN A 90 19.92 2.17 6.77
C ASN A 90 19.58 2.41 5.28
N ARG A 91 20.52 2.96 4.49
CA ARG A 91 20.34 3.12 3.03
C ARG A 91 20.23 1.77 2.32
N ILE A 92 21.10 0.80 2.66
CA ILE A 92 21.03 -0.56 2.09
C ILE A 92 19.70 -1.22 2.45
N TRP A 93 19.27 -1.10 3.70
CA TRP A 93 17.99 -1.61 4.17
C TRP A 93 16.80 -0.99 3.45
N SER A 94 16.81 0.33 3.25
CA SER A 94 15.78 1.05 2.50
C SER A 94 15.70 0.56 1.05
N LEU A 95 16.84 0.26 0.41
CA LEU A 95 16.86 -0.27 -0.96
C LEU A 95 16.39 -1.73 -1.01
N ALA A 96 16.82 -2.56 -0.06
CA ALA A 96 16.41 -3.96 0.03
C ALA A 96 14.90 -4.11 0.32
N THR A 97 14.33 -3.23 1.13
CA THR A 97 12.90 -3.30 1.46
C THR A 97 12.00 -2.57 0.46
N LEU A 98 12.57 -1.81 -0.49
CA LEU A 98 11.80 -1.01 -1.44
C LEU A 98 10.88 -1.89 -2.32
N LEU A 99 11.45 -2.87 -3.02
CA LEU A 99 10.71 -3.74 -3.93
C LEU A 99 9.64 -4.60 -3.22
N PRO A 100 9.97 -5.33 -2.13
CA PRO A 100 8.95 -6.12 -1.42
C PRO A 100 7.87 -5.26 -0.78
N SER A 101 8.18 -4.03 -0.35
CA SER A 101 7.15 -3.10 0.15
C SER A 101 6.16 -2.68 -0.94
N ILE A 102 6.64 -2.41 -2.16
CA ILE A 102 5.76 -2.09 -3.30
C ILE A 102 4.94 -3.32 -3.71
N ALA A 103 5.56 -4.50 -3.75
CA ALA A 103 4.89 -5.76 -4.07
C ALA A 103 3.77 -6.08 -3.07
N MET A 104 4.04 -5.98 -1.77
CA MET A 104 3.06 -6.20 -0.72
C MET A 104 1.94 -5.15 -0.74
N ALA A 105 2.27 -3.87 -0.92
CA ALA A 105 1.28 -2.80 -1.04
C ALA A 105 0.33 -3.04 -2.23
N THR A 106 0.88 -3.48 -3.37
CA THR A 106 0.10 -3.89 -4.55
C THR A 106 -0.90 -5.01 -4.21
N ARG A 107 -0.44 -6.08 -3.56
CA ARG A 107 -1.30 -7.19 -3.11
C ARG A 107 -2.34 -6.75 -2.07
N ARG A 108 -2.02 -5.75 -1.25
CA ARG A 108 -2.97 -5.16 -0.30
C ARG A 108 -4.07 -4.35 -1.01
N PHE A 109 -3.72 -3.61 -2.05
CA PHE A 109 -4.70 -2.94 -2.91
C PHE A 109 -5.61 -3.92 -3.65
N HIS A 110 -5.06 -5.05 -4.08
CA HIS A 110 -5.83 -6.13 -4.69
C HIS A 110 -6.87 -6.70 -3.74
N ASP A 111 -6.58 -6.78 -2.44
CA ASP A 111 -7.52 -7.29 -1.44
C ASP A 111 -8.80 -6.44 -1.31
N ILE A 112 -8.69 -5.12 -1.56
CA ILE A 112 -9.85 -4.20 -1.61
C ILE A 112 -10.38 -3.98 -3.05
N ASN A 113 -10.02 -4.88 -3.98
CA ASN A 113 -10.37 -4.86 -5.40
C ASN A 113 -9.97 -3.56 -6.13
N ARG A 114 -8.99 -2.80 -5.61
CA ARG A 114 -8.50 -1.57 -6.24
C ARG A 114 -7.28 -1.84 -7.12
N SER A 115 -7.04 -0.91 -8.04
CA SER A 115 -5.86 -0.95 -8.91
C SER A 115 -4.60 -0.55 -8.13
N ARG A 116 -3.48 -1.23 -8.38
CA ARG A 116 -2.16 -0.93 -7.82
C ARG A 116 -1.65 0.50 -8.07
N TRP A 117 -2.15 1.17 -9.12
CA TRP A 117 -1.84 2.57 -9.42
C TRP A 117 -2.26 3.54 -8.31
N HIS A 118 -3.20 3.17 -7.44
CA HIS A 118 -3.59 3.99 -6.29
C HIS A 118 -2.47 4.16 -5.26
N GLN A 119 -1.45 3.29 -5.28
CA GLN A 119 -0.26 3.47 -4.43
C GLN A 119 0.49 4.76 -4.76
N LEU A 120 0.51 5.19 -6.03
CA LEU A 120 1.18 6.42 -6.46
C LEU A 120 0.54 7.68 -5.86
N LEU A 121 -0.73 7.63 -5.47
CA LEU A 121 -1.38 8.76 -4.80
C LEU A 121 -0.69 9.08 -3.48
N GLY A 122 -0.28 8.06 -2.73
CA GLY A 122 0.46 8.24 -1.49
C GLY A 122 1.86 8.80 -1.71
N LEU A 123 2.50 8.48 -2.84
CA LEU A 123 3.85 8.93 -3.15
C LEU A 123 3.89 10.36 -3.70
N LEU A 124 2.92 10.73 -4.54
CA LEU A 124 2.93 11.98 -5.30
C LEU A 124 2.15 13.11 -4.62
N PHE A 125 1.17 12.79 -3.78
CA PHE A 125 0.27 13.78 -3.19
C PHE A 125 0.17 13.62 -1.67
N PRO A 126 0.39 14.67 -0.86
CA PRO A 126 0.26 14.59 0.60
C PRO A 126 -1.12 14.09 1.05
N ILE A 127 -2.20 14.59 0.44
CA ILE A 127 -3.58 14.15 0.70
C ILE A 127 -3.76 12.67 0.34
N GLY A 128 -3.10 12.21 -0.72
CA GLY A 128 -3.13 10.82 -1.14
C GLY A 128 -2.50 9.86 -0.13
N THR A 129 -1.53 10.31 0.68
CA THR A 129 -0.93 9.48 1.75
C THR A 129 -1.99 9.04 2.76
N ILE A 130 -2.82 9.98 3.22
CA ILE A 130 -3.89 9.71 4.18
C ILE A 130 -4.92 8.74 3.57
N ALA A 131 -5.33 8.97 2.33
CA ALA A 131 -6.28 8.09 1.63
C ALA A 131 -5.75 6.65 1.50
N VAL A 132 -4.47 6.51 1.14
CA VAL A 132 -3.79 5.22 1.02
C VAL A 132 -3.68 4.49 2.36
N LEU A 133 -3.31 5.19 3.44
CA LEU A 133 -3.29 4.62 4.78
C LEU A 133 -4.66 4.11 5.23
N VAL A 134 -5.71 4.92 4.99
CA VAL A 134 -7.10 4.51 5.27
C VAL A 134 -7.45 3.23 4.50
N TRP A 135 -7.07 3.14 3.22
CA TRP A 135 -7.30 1.94 2.41
C TRP A 135 -6.55 0.71 2.91
N TYR A 136 -5.31 0.85 3.40
CA TYR A 136 -4.59 -0.28 4.01
C TYR A 136 -5.31 -0.83 5.25
N CYS A 137 -6.05 0.02 5.98
CA CYS A 137 -6.87 -0.39 7.12
C CYS A 137 -8.24 -1.00 6.73
N ARG A 138 -8.73 -0.82 5.50
CA ARG A 138 -10.10 -1.25 5.10
C ARG A 138 -10.29 -2.77 5.08
N ALA A 139 -11.54 -3.21 5.18
CA ALA A 139 -11.86 -4.64 5.13
C ALA A 139 -11.64 -5.18 3.72
N PRO A 140 -11.30 -6.47 3.56
CA PRO A 140 -11.28 -7.12 2.25
C PRO A 140 -12.59 -6.88 1.51
N ALA A 141 -12.52 -6.74 0.18
CA ALA A 141 -13.74 -6.71 -0.63
C ALA A 141 -14.53 -8.00 -0.42
N ALA A 142 -15.87 -7.88 -0.33
CA ALA A 142 -16.75 -9.03 -0.13
C ALA A 142 -16.54 -10.06 -1.25
N ASP A 143 -16.38 -11.32 -0.85
CA ASP A 143 -16.26 -12.45 -1.76
C ASP A 143 -17.41 -13.42 -1.49
N HIS A 144 -18.07 -13.85 -2.56
CA HIS A 144 -19.23 -14.75 -2.54
C HIS A 144 -18.81 -16.19 -2.21
N SER A 145 -17.50 -16.49 -2.18
CA SER A 145 -16.97 -17.79 -1.74
C SER A 145 -17.39 -18.14 -0.30
N ARG A 146 -17.61 -17.15 0.57
CA ARG A 146 -18.17 -17.40 1.91
C ARG A 146 -19.66 -17.74 1.87
N THR A 147 -20.41 -17.16 0.95
CA THR A 147 -21.86 -17.43 0.84
C THR A 147 -22.17 -18.80 0.23
N SER A 148 -21.26 -19.38 -0.58
CA SER A 148 -21.45 -20.72 -1.16
C SER A 148 -21.08 -21.87 -0.22
N VAL A 149 -20.36 -21.62 0.88
CA VAL A 149 -20.01 -22.64 1.89
C VAL A 149 -21.16 -22.85 2.89
N PHE A 150 -22.06 -21.88 3.02
CA PHE A 150 -23.18 -21.90 3.96
C PHE A 150 -24.55 -21.95 3.25
N ALA A 151 -24.58 -22.24 1.94
CA ALA A 151 -25.78 -22.47 1.15
C ALA A 151 -25.87 -23.95 0.76
#